data_AF-A0A1B6KBW3-F1
#
_entry.id   AF-A0A1B6KBW3-F1
#
_cell.length_a   1.000
_cell.length_b   1.000
_cell.length_c   1.000
_cell.angle_alpha   90.00
_cell.angle_beta   90.00
_cell.angle_gamma   90.00
#
_symmetry.space_group_name_H-M   'P 1'
#
loop_
_entity.id
_entity.type
_entity.pdbx_description
1 polymer ?
#
loop_
_entity_poly.entity_id
_entity_poly.type
_entity_poly.pdbx_seq_one_letter_code
_entity_poly.pdbx_strand_id
1 'polypeptide(L)'
;NHKDERSYIFMGIIPGPEIPVNQNVTYTFEVNSVVCQFWAWGQWSSVGCDVSTDTRDKDVHCQCKHVSIFAASLPIPPQAIDPFADVKLFLTVLDNPLVVALIVTLLIFFLVMCLLFWR
;
A
#
# COMPACT_ATOMS: atom_id res chain seq x y z
N ASN A 1 -1.64 -15.43 -16.24
CA ASN A 1 -2.60 -14.34 -16.51
C ASN A 1 -3.20 -13.90 -15.17
N HIS A 2 -2.37 -13.33 -14.29
CA HIS A 2 -2.81 -12.84 -12.98
C HIS A 2 -3.32 -11.42 -13.17
N LYS A 3 -4.64 -11.27 -13.24
CA LYS A 3 -5.26 -9.95 -13.14
C LYS A 3 -5.12 -9.52 -11.69
N ASP A 4 -4.30 -8.51 -11.47
CA ASP A 4 -4.25 -7.74 -10.24
C ASP A 4 -5.61 -7.02 -10.12
N GLU A 5 -6.57 -7.66 -9.46
CA GLU A 5 -7.89 -7.08 -9.20
C GLU A 5 -7.71 -5.96 -8.19
N ARG A 6 -7.50 -4.75 -8.70
CA ARG A 6 -7.50 -3.54 -7.89
C ARG A 6 -8.88 -3.38 -7.25
N SER A 7 -8.98 -3.73 -5.97
CA SER A 7 -10.17 -3.51 -5.14
C SER A 7 -10.28 -2.03 -4.81
N TYR A 8 -11.25 -1.34 -5.42
CA TYR A 8 -11.57 0.04 -5.11
C TYR A 8 -12.65 0.07 -4.01
N ILE A 9 -12.39 0.77 -2.91
CA ILE A 9 -13.38 1.04 -1.86
C ILE A 9 -13.83 2.49 -2.01
N PHE A 10 -15.13 2.70 -2.25
CA PHE A 10 -15.73 4.04 -2.28
C PHE A 10 -16.52 4.25 -1.00
N MET A 11 -16.22 5.33 -0.27
CA MET A 11 -16.91 5.73 0.95
C MET A 11 -17.47 7.14 0.76
N GLY A 12 -18.78 7.32 1.02
CA GLY A 12 -19.45 8.62 0.99
C GLY A 12 -20.01 8.93 2.37
N ILE A 13 -19.76 10.15 2.85
CA ILE A 13 -20.27 10.65 4.13
C ILE A 13 -21.37 11.65 3.82
N ILE A 14 -22.57 11.41 4.33
CA ILE A 14 -23.74 12.27 4.12
C ILE A 14 -24.31 12.62 5.51
N PRO A 15 -24.60 13.91 5.78
CA PRO A 15 -25.23 14.30 7.04
C PRO A 15 -26.61 13.64 7.18
N GLY A 16 -26.94 13.26 8.41
CA GLY A 16 -28.26 12.73 8.73
C GLY A 16 -29.36 13.79 8.57
N PRO A 17 -30.63 13.37 8.44
CA PRO A 17 -31.78 14.26 8.23
C PRO A 17 -32.02 15.27 9.37
N GLU A 18 -31.43 15.04 10.54
CA GLU A 18 -31.45 15.93 11.70
C GLU A 18 -30.63 17.22 11.54
N ILE A 19 -29.70 17.27 10.59
CA ILE A 19 -28.86 18.45 10.33
C ILE A 19 -29.61 19.38 9.37
N PRO A 20 -29.92 20.64 9.76
CA PRO A 20 -30.59 21.59 8.88
C PRO A 20 -29.72 21.99 7.70
N VAL A 21 -30.38 22.27 6.57
CA VAL A 21 -29.73 22.76 5.35
C VAL A 21 -28.97 24.05 5.67
N ASN A 22 -27.75 24.18 5.14
CA ASN A 22 -26.85 25.34 5.33
C ASN A 22 -26.09 25.39 6.68
N GLN A 23 -25.98 24.27 7.40
CA GLN A 23 -25.00 24.10 8.48
C GLN A 23 -23.75 23.35 8.02
N ASN A 24 -22.59 23.81 8.48
CA ASN A 24 -21.33 23.10 8.30
C ASN A 24 -21.11 22.15 9.47
N VAL A 25 -20.85 20.88 9.18
CA VAL A 25 -20.54 19.86 10.18
C VAL A 25 -19.17 19.28 9.87
N THR A 26 -18.32 19.22 10.90
CA THR A 26 -16.99 18.61 10.80
C THR A 26 -17.09 17.13 11.15
N TYR A 27 -16.57 16.28 10.29
CA TYR A 27 -16.51 14.83 10.50
C TYR A 27 -15.04 14.39 10.55
N THR A 28 -14.74 13.49 11.49
CA THR A 28 -13.48 12.75 11.52
C THR A 28 -13.82 11.28 11.37
N PHE A 29 -13.14 10.60 10.45
CA PHE A 29 -13.32 9.18 10.21
C PHE A 29 -11.95 8.52 10.05
N GLU A 30 -11.89 7.24 10.41
CA GLU A 30 -10.71 6.41 10.23
C GLU A 30 -11.16 5.14 9.50
N VAL A 31 -10.39 4.73 8.48
CA VAL A 31 -10.68 3.53 7.70
C VAL A 31 -9.51 2.59 7.86
N ASN A 32 -9.77 1.44 8.47
CA ASN A 32 -8.81 0.35 8.53
C ASN A 32 -9.36 -0.84 7.76
N SER A 33 -8.51 -1.46 6.94
CA SER A 33 -8.85 -2.67 6.20
C SER A 33 -7.85 -3.74 6.58
N VAL A 34 -8.34 -4.92 6.91
CA VAL A 34 -7.53 -6.04 7.34
C VAL A 34 -8.04 -7.28 6.64
N VAL A 35 -7.14 -8.09 6.10
CA VAL A 35 -7.49 -9.38 5.50
C VAL A 35 -6.65 -10.47 6.16
N CYS A 36 -7.32 -11.48 6.70
CA CYS A 36 -6.67 -12.67 7.24
C CYS A 36 -6.40 -13.65 6.09
N GLN A 37 -5.15 -14.10 5.99
CA GLN A 37 -4.70 -15.00 4.94
C GLN A 37 -3.90 -16.18 5.52
N PHE A 38 -3.86 -17.26 4.76
CA PHE A 38 -3.05 -18.43 5.02
C PHE A 38 -2.28 -18.83 3.78
N TRP A 39 -1.12 -19.44 3.98
CA TRP A 39 -0.31 -19.95 2.90
C TRP A 39 -0.84 -21.30 2.44
N ALA A 40 -1.13 -21.44 1.15
CA ALA A 40 -1.51 -22.71 0.56
C ALA A 40 -1.01 -22.80 -0.87
N TRP A 41 -0.36 -23.92 -1.20
CA TRP A 41 0.03 -24.26 -2.57
C TRP A 41 0.81 -23.14 -3.30
N GLY A 42 1.72 -22.47 -2.58
CA GLY A 42 2.58 -21.43 -3.16
C GLY A 42 1.93 -20.06 -3.29
N GLN A 43 0.75 -19.84 -2.72
CA GLN A 43 0.03 -18.57 -2.74
C GLN A 43 -0.65 -18.28 -1.40
N TRP A 44 -0.91 -17.00 -1.15
CA TRP A 44 -1.75 -16.59 -0.03
C TRP A 44 -3.23 -16.69 -0.41
N SER A 45 -4.04 -17.22 0.49
CA SER A 45 -5.50 -17.36 0.33
C SER A 45 -6.22 -16.91 1.60
N SER A 46 -7.45 -16.41 1.49
CA SER A 46 -8.30 -16.04 2.65
C SER A 46 -9.42 -17.05 2.92
N VAL A 47 -9.52 -18.12 2.12
CA VAL A 47 -10.62 -19.09 2.22
C VAL A 47 -10.66 -19.76 3.60
N GLY A 48 -11.78 -19.64 4.31
CA GLY A 48 -11.97 -20.23 5.63
C GLY A 48 -11.23 -19.52 6.76
N CYS A 49 -10.79 -18.28 6.52
CA CYS A 49 -10.25 -17.35 7.52
C CYS A 49 -11.08 -16.06 7.54
N ASP A 50 -11.59 -15.71 8.71
CA ASP A 50 -12.38 -14.50 8.93
C ASP A 50 -11.67 -13.56 9.94
N VAL A 51 -11.86 -12.26 9.78
CA VAL A 51 -11.41 -11.25 10.76
C VAL A 51 -12.40 -11.25 11.92
N SER A 52 -11.92 -11.46 13.14
CA SER A 52 -12.76 -11.42 14.35
C SER A 52 -13.15 -10.00 14.73
N THR A 53 -14.33 -9.88 15.35
CA THR A 53 -14.80 -8.66 16.00
C THR A 53 -13.91 -8.20 17.16
N ASP A 54 -13.06 -9.08 17.68
CA ASP A 54 -12.09 -8.75 18.73
C ASP A 54 -10.83 -8.03 18.22
N THR A 55 -10.72 -7.84 16.89
CA THR A 55 -9.65 -7.06 16.26
C THR A 55 -9.68 -5.62 16.76
N ARG A 56 -8.53 -5.11 17.18
CA ARG A 56 -8.32 -3.74 17.66
C ARG A 56 -7.26 -3.05 16.80
N ASP A 57 -7.13 -1.74 16.94
CA ASP A 57 -6.19 -0.93 16.17
C ASP A 57 -4.73 -1.42 16.24
N LYS A 58 -4.35 -2.09 17.34
CA LYS A 58 -2.99 -2.63 17.55
C LYS A 58 -2.87 -4.14 17.37
N ASP A 59 -3.99 -4.87 17.37
CA ASP A 59 -4.00 -6.33 17.43
C ASP A 59 -5.02 -6.88 16.43
N VAL A 60 -4.55 -7.67 15.45
CA VAL A 60 -5.43 -8.36 14.50
C VAL A 60 -5.75 -9.76 15.01
N HIS A 61 -7.04 -10.08 15.09
CA HIS A 61 -7.48 -11.41 15.48
C HIS A 61 -8.13 -12.13 14.29
N CYS A 62 -7.48 -13.20 13.83
CA CYS A 62 -7.96 -14.03 12.72
C CYS A 62 -8.55 -15.35 13.24
N GLN A 63 -9.74 -15.70 12.78
CA GLN A 63 -10.37 -16.99 13.05
C GLN A 63 -10.34 -17.86 11.79
N CYS A 64 -9.50 -18.89 11.80
CA CYS A 64 -9.36 -19.84 10.69
C CYS A 64 -9.77 -21.25 11.11
N LYS A 65 -10.40 -22.01 10.19
CA LYS A 65 -10.88 -23.38 10.46
C LYS A 65 -9.92 -24.49 9.98
N HIS A 66 -8.67 -24.15 9.72
CA HIS A 66 -7.64 -25.06 9.21
C HIS A 66 -6.30 -24.77 9.91
N VAL A 67 -5.30 -25.62 9.66
CA VAL A 67 -3.95 -25.46 10.19
C VAL A 67 -3.02 -25.14 9.03
N SER A 68 -2.40 -23.97 9.07
CA SER A 68 -1.42 -23.54 8.06
C SER A 68 -0.48 -22.48 8.65
N ILE A 69 0.34 -21.88 7.80
CA ILE A 69 1.05 -20.63 8.09
C ILE A 69 0.05 -19.49 7.84
N PHE A 70 -0.11 -18.62 8.83
CA PHE A 70 -1.06 -17.50 8.78
C PHE A 70 -0.34 -16.16 8.71
N ALA A 71 -0.97 -15.20 8.05
CA ALA A 71 -0.57 -13.80 8.05
C ALA A 71 -1.82 -12.91 7.98
N ALA A 72 -1.72 -11.70 8.50
CA ALA A 72 -2.68 -10.65 8.24
C ALA A 72 -2.07 -9.65 7.27
N SER A 73 -2.77 -9.32 6.20
CA SER A 73 -2.39 -8.25 5.29
C SER A 73 -3.23 -7.01 5.59
N LEU A 74 -2.57 -5.91 5.95
CA LEU A 74 -3.15 -4.58 5.82
C LEU A 74 -2.97 -4.20 4.34
N PRO A 75 -4.03 -4.00 3.55
CA PRO A 75 -3.87 -3.49 2.20
C PRO A 75 -3.34 -2.06 2.35
N ILE A 76 -2.05 -1.90 2.10
CA ILE A 76 -1.44 -0.59 2.00
C ILE A 76 -2.17 0.08 0.83
N PRO A 77 -2.76 1.28 1.01
CA PRO A 77 -3.36 1.99 -0.10
C PRO A 77 -2.29 2.08 -1.19
N PRO A 78 -2.59 1.64 -2.43
CA PRO A 78 -1.61 1.69 -3.50
C PRO A 78 -1.21 3.15 -3.65
N GLN A 79 0.06 3.46 -3.38
CA GLN A 79 0.60 4.76 -3.78
C GLN A 79 0.45 4.79 -5.30
N ALA A 80 -0.48 5.61 -5.79
CA ALA A 80 -0.69 5.77 -7.21
C ALA A 80 0.60 6.38 -7.79
N ILE A 81 1.42 5.55 -8.43
CA ILE A 81 2.54 6.02 -9.25
C ILE A 81 1.89 6.58 -10.50
N ASP A 82 1.70 7.89 -10.53
CA ASP A 82 1.23 8.61 -11.72
C ASP A 82 2.48 9.14 -12.42
N PRO A 83 2.97 8.48 -13.46
CA PRO A 83 4.22 8.87 -14.12
C PRO A 83 4.16 10.31 -14.66
N PHE A 84 2.98 10.87 -14.93
CA PHE A 84 2.85 12.26 -15.39
C PHE A 84 2.88 13.26 -14.24
N ALA A 85 2.30 12.92 -13.08
CA ALA A 85 2.38 13.76 -11.89
C ALA A 85 3.76 13.66 -11.22
N ASP A 86 4.33 12.47 -11.15
CA ASP A 86 5.60 12.16 -10.48
C ASP A 86 6.80 12.77 -11.23
N VAL A 87 6.71 12.97 -12.55
CA VAL A 87 7.72 13.71 -13.33
C VAL A 87 7.99 15.10 -12.77
N LYS A 88 6.97 15.80 -12.21
CA LYS A 88 7.20 17.10 -11.57
C LYS A 88 8.07 16.99 -10.32
N LEU A 89 7.95 15.89 -9.58
CA LEU A 89 8.81 15.60 -8.44
C LEU A 89 10.24 15.28 -8.89
N PHE A 90 10.41 14.54 -9.99
CA PHE A 90 11.73 14.30 -10.58
C PHE A 90 12.40 15.59 -11.10
N LEU A 91 11.62 16.56 -11.56
CA LEU A 91 12.15 17.87 -11.96
C LEU A 91 12.73 18.64 -10.77
N THR A 92 12.18 18.51 -9.56
CA THR A 92 12.78 19.14 -8.36
C THR A 92 14.11 18.51 -7.92
N VAL A 93 14.45 17.32 -8.43
CA VAL A 93 15.77 16.72 -8.17
C VAL A 93 16.88 17.52 -8.88
N LEU A 94 16.54 18.27 -9.94
CA LEU A 94 17.46 19.21 -10.59
C LEU A 94 17.72 20.47 -9.75
N ASP A 95 16.84 20.81 -8.80
CA ASP A 95 17.05 21.95 -7.89
C ASP A 95 18.17 21.68 -6.87
N ASN A 96 18.48 20.40 -6.63
CA ASN A 96 19.64 19.98 -5.83
C ASN A 96 20.52 19.00 -6.64
N PRO A 97 21.36 19.53 -7.56
CA PRO A 97 22.11 18.72 -8.52
C PRO A 97 23.15 17.78 -7.87
N LEU A 98 23.48 18.02 -6.59
CA LEU A 98 24.43 17.19 -5.85
C LEU A 98 23.96 15.74 -5.75
N VAL A 99 22.67 15.52 -5.50
CA VAL A 99 22.09 14.18 -5.33
C VAL A 99 22.16 13.41 -6.66
N VAL A 100 21.81 14.06 -7.77
CA VAL A 100 21.88 13.46 -9.11
C VAL A 100 23.31 13.11 -9.48
N ALA A 101 24.27 14.01 -9.22
CA ALA A 101 25.67 13.79 -9.51
C ALA A 101 26.24 12.59 -8.73
N LEU A 102 25.88 12.44 -7.45
CA LEU A 102 26.29 11.29 -6.63
C LEU A 102 25.71 9.97 -7.15
N ILE A 103 24.43 9.95 -7.52
CA ILE A 103 23.81 8.74 -8.07
C ILE A 103 24.49 8.35 -9.39
N VAL A 104 24.69 9.30 -10.30
CA VAL A 104 25.31 9.05 -11.61
C VAL A 104 26.76 8.55 -11.46
N THR A 105 27.54 9.16 -10.57
CA THR A 105 28.93 8.74 -10.32
C THR A 105 29.01 7.33 -9.74
N LEU A 106 28.15 6.99 -8.77
CA LEU A 106 28.05 5.64 -8.22
C LEU A 106 27.63 4.62 -9.29
N LEU A 107 26.70 4.98 -10.16
CA LEU A 107 26.22 4.11 -11.24
C LEU A 107 27.32 3.83 -12.27
N ILE A 108 28.08 4.87 -12.67
CA ILE A 108 29.24 4.73 -13.55
C ILE A 108 30.31 3.84 -12.90
N PHE A 109 30.64 4.09 -11.63
CA PHE A 109 31.62 3.29 -10.90
C PHE A 109 31.21 1.82 -10.83
N PHE A 110 29.94 1.54 -10.51
CA PHE A 110 29.40 0.19 -10.48
C PHE A 110 29.51 -0.49 -11.85
N LEU A 111 29.15 0.19 -12.94
CA LEU A 111 29.25 -0.36 -14.29
C LEU A 111 30.70 -0.66 -14.69
N VAL A 112 31.63 0.25 -14.39
CA VAL A 112 33.07 0.05 -14.63
C VAL A 112 33.58 -1.13 -13.82
N MET A 113 33.20 -1.22 -12.53
CA MET A 113 33.55 -2.34 -11.67
C MET A 113 33.00 -3.65 -12.24
N CYS A 114 31.71 -3.73 -12.56
CA CYS A 114 31.13 -4.90 -13.21
C CYS A 114 31.87 -5.29 -14.48
N LEU A 115 32.21 -4.34 -15.37
CA LEU A 115 32.96 -4.64 -16.59
C LEU A 115 34.38 -5.16 -16.32
N LEU A 116 35.05 -4.63 -15.30
CA LEU A 116 36.40 -5.06 -14.91
C LEU A 116 36.41 -6.43 -14.22
N PHE A 117 35.40 -6.74 -13.42
CA PHE A 117 35.25 -8.00 -12.68
C PHE A 117 34.50 -9.09 -13.46
N TRP A 118 33.86 -8.75 -14.60
CA TRP A 118 33.26 -9.72 -15.53
C TRP A 118 34.30 -10.33 -16.49
N ARG A 119 35.55 -9.85 -16.45
CA ARG A 119 36.68 -10.49 -17.13
C ARG A 119 37.27 -11.59 -16.27
#